data_AF-A0A7X8FTZ3-F1
#
_entry.id   AF-A0A7X8FTZ3-F1
#
_cell.length_a   1.000
_cell.length_b   1.000
_cell.length_c   1.000
_cell.angle_alpha   90.00
_cell.angle_beta   90.00
_cell.angle_gamma   90.00
#
_symmetry.space_group_name_H-M   'P 1'
#
loop_
_entity.id
_entity.type
_entity.pdbx_description
1 polymer ?
#
loop_
_entity_poly.entity_id
_entity_poly.type
_entity_poly.pdbx_seq_one_letter_code
_entity_poly.pdbx_strand_id
1 'polypeptide(L)'
;MNNKEKLLTSFAAKQIFLTVLCKARKRYKFTIDDYVIMGNHIHLVIFPGKDESLSRIMQWILSVYAMIYNKRFNRSGHFWGERFFSRVIESFFDYLHTFNYIDKNPFVAGLVAKNRNWRFSGAFEHRIGRCTTVKPLPVHLQAFFPQHIRLALPEPK
;
A
#
# COMPACT_ATOMS: atom_id res chain seq x y z
N MET A 1 -12.60 3.80 6.53
CA MET A 1 -12.01 5.05 7.06
C MET A 1 -12.83 6.22 6.53
N ASN A 2 -13.79 6.68 7.33
CA ASN A 2 -14.62 7.85 7.01
C ASN A 2 -14.41 8.99 8.02
N ASN A 3 -13.17 9.47 8.15
CA ASN A 3 -12.90 10.76 8.81
C ASN A 3 -12.13 11.65 7.85
N LYS A 4 -12.62 12.88 7.65
CA LYS A 4 -12.12 13.87 6.68
C LYS A 4 -10.68 14.36 6.97
N GLU A 5 -10.06 13.93 8.07
CA GLU A 5 -8.67 14.29 8.39
C GLU A 5 -7.66 13.52 7.53
N LYS A 6 -6.90 14.27 6.72
CA LYS A 6 -5.85 13.73 5.85
C LYS A 6 -4.52 13.52 6.61
N LEU A 7 -4.53 12.66 7.64
CA LEU A 7 -3.38 12.42 8.52
C LEU A 7 -2.19 11.72 7.83
N LEU A 8 -2.42 11.07 6.69
CA LEU A 8 -1.38 10.41 5.91
C LEU A 8 -0.77 11.31 4.82
N THR A 9 -1.03 12.62 4.82
CA THR A 9 -0.53 13.55 3.77
C THR A 9 0.97 13.68 3.75
N SER A 10 1.63 13.81 4.91
CA SER A 10 3.06 14.09 4.96
C SER A 10 3.91 12.90 4.50
N PHE A 11 5.07 13.20 3.91
CA PHE A 11 6.05 12.17 3.54
C PHE A 11 6.46 11.32 4.75
N ALA A 12 6.69 11.97 5.89
CA ALA A 12 7.07 11.32 7.13
C ALA A 12 6.01 10.32 7.63
N ALA A 13 4.71 10.68 7.56
CA ALA A 13 3.61 9.78 7.94
C ALA A 13 3.64 8.50 7.11
N LYS A 14 3.75 8.63 5.78
CA LYS A 14 3.78 7.47 4.88
C LYS A 14 5.04 6.61 5.07
N GLN A 15 6.20 7.23 5.34
CA GLN A 15 7.44 6.48 5.65
C GLN A 15 7.36 5.69 6.95
N ILE A 16 6.68 6.20 7.97
CA ILE A 16 6.40 5.43 9.20
C ILE A 16 5.59 4.18 8.84
N PHE A 17 4.57 4.32 7.97
CA PHE A 17 3.75 3.19 7.57
C PHE A 17 4.58 2.09 6.86
N LEU A 18 5.43 2.46 5.91
CA LEU A 18 6.34 1.51 5.25
C LEU A 18 7.31 0.84 6.24
N THR A 19 7.81 1.60 7.22
CA THR A 19 8.65 1.06 8.30
C THR A 19 7.88 0.04 9.13
N VAL A 20 6.61 0.30 9.45
CA VAL A 20 5.74 -0.62 10.18
C VAL A 20 5.47 -1.89 9.38
N LEU A 21 5.23 -1.78 8.07
CA LEU A 21 5.09 -2.98 7.20
C LEU A 21 6.36 -3.84 7.21
N CYS A 22 7.54 -3.22 7.17
CA CYS A 22 8.81 -3.93 7.32
C CYS A 22 8.91 -4.66 8.67
N LYS A 23 8.55 -4.00 9.78
CA LYS A 23 8.53 -4.64 11.10
C LYS A 23 7.49 -5.76 11.19
N ALA A 24 6.32 -5.60 10.57
CA ALA A 24 5.27 -6.62 10.55
C ALA A 24 5.74 -7.88 9.86
N ARG A 25 6.43 -7.77 8.71
CA ARG A 25 6.99 -8.92 7.97
C ARG A 25 8.08 -9.68 8.74
N LYS A 26 8.72 -9.04 9.73
CA LYS A 26 9.65 -9.73 10.65
C LYS A 26 8.92 -10.51 11.75
N ARG A 27 7.66 -10.16 12.02
CA ARG A 27 6.84 -10.73 13.10
C ARG A 27 5.87 -11.80 12.61
N TYR A 28 5.30 -11.61 11.43
CA TYR A 28 4.28 -12.48 10.84
C TYR A 28 4.73 -12.93 9.46
N LYS A 29 4.33 -14.14 9.07
CA LYS A 29 4.57 -14.65 7.71
C LYS A 29 3.44 -14.17 6.80
N PHE A 30 3.72 -13.18 5.95
CA PHE A 30 2.79 -12.75 4.91
C PHE A 30 3.54 -12.03 3.81
N THR A 31 2.86 -11.84 2.68
CA THR A 31 3.40 -11.10 1.56
C THR A 31 2.44 -10.01 1.12
N ILE A 32 2.98 -8.99 0.49
CA ILE A 32 2.21 -7.90 -0.09
C ILE A 32 2.46 -7.95 -1.59
N ASP A 33 1.39 -8.07 -2.37
CA ASP A 33 1.49 -8.11 -3.82
C ASP A 33 1.31 -6.70 -4.41
N ASP A 34 0.53 -5.85 -3.74
CA ASP A 34 0.40 -4.42 -4.07
C ASP A 34 -0.02 -3.58 -2.87
N TYR A 35 0.20 -2.27 -2.97
CA TYR A 35 -0.29 -1.29 -2.01
C TYR A 35 -0.40 0.10 -2.60
N VAL A 36 -1.19 0.94 -1.92
CA VAL A 36 -1.10 2.39 -2.05
C VAL A 36 -1.35 3.06 -0.70
N ILE A 37 -0.55 4.08 -0.38
CA ILE A 37 -0.76 4.95 0.79
C ILE A 37 -1.29 6.29 0.29
N MET A 38 -2.57 6.55 0.54
CA MET A 38 -3.26 7.79 0.16
C MET A 38 -3.06 8.87 1.25
N GLY A 39 -3.75 10.01 1.12
CA GLY A 39 -3.72 11.07 2.14
C GLY A 39 -4.60 10.79 3.36
N ASN A 40 -5.62 9.95 3.22
CA ASN A 40 -6.65 9.67 4.22
C ASN A 40 -6.89 8.17 4.48
N HIS A 41 -6.34 7.28 3.66
CA HIS A 41 -6.49 5.83 3.81
C HIS A 41 -5.33 5.08 3.12
N ILE A 42 -5.36 3.77 3.22
CA ILE A 42 -4.41 2.85 2.57
C ILE A 42 -5.19 1.73 1.88
N HIS A 43 -4.60 1.13 0.85
CA HIS A 43 -5.03 -0.18 0.33
C HIS A 43 -3.84 -1.13 0.31
N LEU A 44 -4.08 -2.41 0.60
CA LEU A 44 -3.08 -3.46 0.65
C LEU A 44 -3.67 -4.73 0.02
N VAL A 45 -2.91 -5.39 -0.86
CA VAL A 45 -3.17 -6.78 -1.29
C VAL A 45 -2.25 -7.68 -0.49
N ILE A 46 -2.80 -8.35 0.52
CA ILE A 46 -2.04 -9.18 1.46
C ILE A 46 -2.36 -10.65 1.22
N PHE A 47 -1.32 -11.48 1.21
CA PHE A 47 -1.43 -12.93 1.30
C PHE A 47 -0.85 -13.38 2.65
N PRO A 48 -1.71 -13.69 3.65
CA PRO A 48 -1.26 -14.31 4.87
C PRO A 48 -0.60 -15.67 4.57
N GLY A 49 0.47 -15.98 5.28
CA GLY A 49 1.11 -17.28 5.23
C GLY A 49 0.25 -18.36 5.91
N LYS A 50 0.70 -19.61 5.81
CA LYS A 50 0.07 -20.72 6.53
C LYS A 50 0.03 -20.41 8.04
N ASP A 51 -1.12 -20.65 8.65
CA ASP A 51 -1.39 -20.44 10.09
C ASP A 51 -1.39 -18.96 10.55
N GLU A 52 -1.34 -18.01 9.61
CA GLU A 52 -1.39 -16.57 9.90
C GLU A 52 -2.79 -16.00 9.63
N SER A 53 -3.22 -15.09 10.50
CA SER A 53 -4.53 -14.42 10.37
C SER A 53 -4.35 -13.01 9.86
N LEU A 54 -5.07 -12.67 8.78
CA LEU A 54 -5.14 -11.30 8.27
C LEU A 54 -5.52 -10.29 9.37
N SER A 55 -6.50 -10.64 10.20
CA SER A 55 -6.95 -9.79 11.30
C SER A 55 -5.84 -9.53 12.33
N ARG A 56 -5.05 -10.55 12.69
CA ARG A 56 -3.92 -10.39 13.63
C ARG A 56 -2.81 -9.52 13.03
N ILE A 57 -2.48 -9.73 11.76
CA ILE A 57 -1.49 -8.93 11.02
C ILE A 57 -1.92 -7.47 10.98
N MET A 58 -3.16 -7.20 10.54
CA MET A 58 -3.69 -5.86 10.39
C MET A 58 -3.86 -5.14 11.72
N GLN A 59 -4.36 -5.83 12.76
CA GLN A 59 -4.45 -5.27 14.10
C GLN A 59 -3.08 -4.76 14.57
N TRP A 60 -2.04 -5.58 14.40
CA TRP A 60 -0.69 -5.20 14.82
C TRP A 60 -0.14 -4.02 13.99
N ILE A 61 -0.28 -4.04 12.67
CA ILE A 61 0.18 -2.95 11.77
C ILE A 61 -0.48 -1.63 12.19
N LEU A 62 -1.81 -1.62 12.33
CA LEU A 62 -2.55 -0.40 12.63
C LEU A 62 -2.23 0.12 14.03
N SER A 63 -2.15 -0.75 15.04
CA SER A 63 -1.80 -0.36 16.41
C SER A 63 -0.39 0.22 16.51
N VAL A 64 0.61 -0.45 15.93
CA VAL A 64 2.01 0.00 15.99
C VAL A 64 2.20 1.30 15.21
N TYR A 65 1.55 1.43 14.05
CA TYR A 65 1.56 2.69 13.31
C TYR A 65 0.99 3.84 14.13
N ALA A 66 -0.21 3.67 14.71
CA ALA A 66 -0.87 4.71 15.50
C ALA A 66 0.01 5.15 16.68
N MET A 67 0.63 4.19 17.39
CA MET A 67 1.56 4.47 18.49
C MET A 67 2.77 5.29 18.04
N ILE A 68 3.44 4.88 16.96
CA ILE A 68 4.63 5.59 16.45
C ILE A 68 4.26 6.98 15.93
N TYR A 69 3.15 7.10 15.19
CA TYR A 69 2.68 8.36 14.67
C TYR A 69 2.34 9.34 15.81
N ASN A 70 1.52 8.92 16.77
CA ASN A 70 1.12 9.75 17.90
C ASN A 70 2.33 10.23 18.69
N LYS A 71 3.28 9.34 18.99
CA LYS A 71 4.52 9.71 19.67
C LYS A 71 5.33 10.72 18.85
N ARG A 72 5.49 10.51 17.54
CA ARG A 72 6.33 11.36 16.68
C ARG A 72 5.74 12.74 16.43
N PHE A 73 4.42 12.85 16.37
CA PHE A 73 3.72 14.11 16.08
C PHE A 73 3.10 14.75 17.34
N ASN A 74 3.50 14.28 18.53
CA ASN A 74 3.00 14.74 19.83
C ASN A 74 1.46 14.80 19.89
N ARG A 75 0.80 13.76 19.39
CA ARG A 75 -0.65 13.60 19.39
C ARG A 75 -1.08 12.55 20.40
N SER A 76 -2.31 12.67 20.87
CA SER A 76 -3.03 11.67 21.67
C SER A 76 -4.33 11.29 20.98
N GLY A 77 -4.94 10.18 21.42
CA GLY A 77 -6.22 9.69 20.88
C GLY A 77 -6.11 8.74 19.68
N HIS A 78 -7.27 8.43 19.10
CA HIS A 78 -7.38 7.46 18.01
C HIS A 78 -6.85 8.03 16.68
N PHE A 79 -5.90 7.31 16.06
CA PHE A 79 -5.43 7.63 14.71
C PHE A 79 -6.39 7.12 13.64
N TRP A 80 -6.82 5.85 13.76
CA TRP A 80 -7.71 5.19 12.81
C TRP A 80 -9.17 5.43 13.22
N GLY A 81 -9.99 5.96 12.32
CA GLY A 81 -11.39 6.27 12.62
C GLY A 81 -12.33 5.06 12.62
N GLU A 82 -12.01 4.02 11.84
CA GLU A 82 -12.82 2.81 11.73
C GLU A 82 -11.92 1.57 11.71
N ARG A 83 -12.53 0.38 11.88
CA ARG A 83 -11.86 -0.89 11.65
C ARG A 83 -11.44 -1.00 10.18
N PHE A 84 -10.44 -1.85 9.91
CA PHE A 84 -10.08 -2.16 8.53
C PHE A 84 -11.22 -2.93 7.87
N PHE A 85 -11.40 -2.69 6.57
CA PHE A 85 -12.25 -3.49 5.71
C PHE A 85 -11.38 -4.49 4.95
N SER A 86 -11.88 -5.72 4.77
CA SER A 86 -11.23 -6.73 3.95
C SER A 86 -12.25 -7.49 3.13
N ARG A 87 -11.84 -7.88 1.93
CA ARG A 87 -12.57 -8.77 1.03
C ARG A 87 -11.60 -9.80 0.48
N VAL A 88 -12.03 -11.04 0.34
CA VAL A 88 -11.23 -12.10 -0.30
C VAL A 88 -11.19 -11.83 -1.80
N ILE A 89 -10.02 -12.00 -2.41
CA ILE A 89 -9.85 -12.00 -3.87
C ILE A 89 -10.06 -13.44 -4.34
N GLU A 90 -11.13 -13.68 -5.08
CA GLU A 90 -11.62 -15.05 -5.34
C GLU A 90 -11.21 -15.59 -6.72
N SER A 91 -10.76 -14.72 -7.63
CA SER A 91 -10.38 -15.12 -8.98
C SER A 91 -9.22 -14.29 -9.53
N PHE A 92 -8.63 -14.78 -10.61
CA PHE A 92 -7.58 -14.05 -11.33
C PHE A 92 -8.08 -12.71 -11.88
N PHE A 93 -9.30 -12.65 -12.44
CA PHE A 93 -9.86 -11.39 -12.95
C PHE A 93 -10.12 -10.39 -11.81
N ASP A 94 -10.61 -10.88 -10.68
CA ASP A 94 -10.79 -10.06 -9.49
C ASP A 94 -9.46 -9.52 -8.93
N TYR A 95 -8.41 -10.34 -9.00
CA TYR A 95 -7.04 -9.93 -8.69
C TYR A 95 -6.58 -8.79 -9.61
N LEU A 96 -6.70 -8.97 -10.93
CA LEU A 96 -6.32 -7.93 -11.90
C LEU A 96 -7.10 -6.63 -11.69
N HIS A 97 -8.40 -6.72 -11.43
CA HIS A 97 -9.26 -5.57 -11.20
C HIS A 97 -8.86 -4.83 -9.91
N THR A 98 -8.62 -5.56 -8.83
CA THR A 98 -8.21 -4.99 -7.54
C THR A 98 -6.88 -4.26 -7.64
N PHE A 99 -5.89 -4.87 -8.29
CA PHE A 99 -4.56 -4.30 -8.51
C PHE A 99 -4.65 -2.97 -9.31
N ASN A 100 -5.33 -3.00 -10.46
CA ASN A 100 -5.54 -1.81 -11.29
C ASN A 100 -6.35 -0.72 -10.57
N TYR A 101 -7.32 -1.11 -9.75
CA TYR A 101 -8.06 -0.17 -8.91
C TYR A 101 -7.10 0.55 -7.94
N ILE A 102 -6.28 -0.20 -7.20
CA ILE A 102 -5.30 0.35 -6.24
C ILE A 102 -4.35 1.33 -6.94
N ASP A 103 -3.80 0.98 -8.10
CA ASP A 103 -2.88 1.84 -8.84
C ASP A 103 -3.51 3.14 -9.35
N LYS A 104 -4.80 3.09 -9.72
CA LYS A 104 -5.54 4.25 -10.24
C LYS A 104 -5.96 5.23 -9.16
N ASN A 105 -6.04 4.80 -7.89
CA ASN A 105 -6.54 5.63 -6.80
C ASN A 105 -5.84 7.01 -6.72
N PRO A 106 -4.50 7.12 -6.76
CA PRO A 106 -3.81 8.41 -6.72
C PRO A 106 -4.19 9.36 -7.86
N PHE A 107 -4.35 8.82 -9.08
CA PHE A 107 -4.72 9.60 -10.26
C PHE A 107 -6.17 10.04 -10.21
N VAL A 108 -7.09 9.13 -9.89
CA VAL A 108 -8.51 9.43 -9.73
C VAL A 108 -8.74 10.47 -8.64
N ALA A 109 -7.93 10.44 -7.57
CA ALA A 109 -7.96 11.43 -6.49
C ALA A 109 -7.24 12.76 -6.83
N GLY A 110 -6.72 12.93 -8.06
CA GLY A 110 -6.03 14.15 -8.50
C GLY A 110 -4.68 14.40 -7.83
N LEU A 111 -4.05 13.38 -7.23
CA LEU A 111 -2.78 13.52 -6.51
C LEU A 111 -1.56 13.49 -7.46
N VAL A 112 -1.72 12.91 -8.65
CA VAL A 112 -0.68 12.79 -9.69
C VAL A 112 -1.32 12.81 -11.08
N ALA A 113 -0.57 13.29 -12.08
CA ALA A 113 -0.99 13.25 -13.47
C ALA A 113 -0.94 11.85 -14.12
N LYS A 114 -0.13 10.94 -13.56
CA LYS A 114 0.03 9.55 -14.03
C LYS A 114 0.14 8.61 -12.82
N ASN A 115 -0.60 7.50 -12.81
CA ASN A 115 -0.65 6.52 -11.70
C ASN A 115 0.73 6.19 -11.12
N ARG A 116 1.65 5.84 -12.02
CA ARG A 116 3.02 5.41 -11.74
C ARG A 116 3.93 6.46 -11.09
N ASN A 117 3.50 7.72 -10.99
CA ASN A 117 4.27 8.81 -10.37
C ASN A 117 4.04 8.89 -8.86
N TRP A 118 3.07 8.17 -8.31
CA TRP A 118 2.81 8.18 -6.87
C TRP A 118 3.86 7.35 -6.13
N ARG A 119 4.75 8.01 -5.37
CA ARG A 119 5.92 7.38 -4.73
C ARG A 119 5.61 6.34 -3.66
N PHE A 120 4.37 6.30 -3.17
CA PHE A 120 3.95 5.45 -2.06
C PHE A 120 2.96 4.39 -2.54
N SER A 121 3.36 3.65 -3.57
CA SER A 121 2.61 2.52 -4.14
C SER A 121 3.52 1.41 -4.64
N GLY A 122 2.95 0.21 -4.79
CA GLY A 122 3.61 -0.93 -5.43
C GLY A 122 3.98 -0.66 -6.88
N ALA A 123 3.13 0.05 -7.64
CA ALA A 123 3.47 0.54 -8.99
C ALA A 123 4.79 1.29 -9.05
N PHE A 124 5.03 2.21 -8.11
CA PHE A 124 6.28 2.95 -8.11
C PHE A 124 7.47 2.08 -7.74
N GLU A 125 7.34 1.21 -6.73
CA GLU A 125 8.39 0.26 -6.33
C GLU A 125 8.81 -0.68 -7.48
N HIS A 126 7.85 -1.27 -8.19
CA HIS A 126 8.10 -2.10 -9.36
C HIS A 126 8.81 -1.31 -10.47
N ARG A 127 8.30 -0.12 -10.80
CA ARG A 127 8.85 0.72 -11.88
C ARG A 127 10.31 1.09 -11.66
N ILE A 128 10.70 1.38 -10.41
CA ILE A 128 12.09 1.74 -10.08
C ILE A 128 12.98 0.51 -9.81
N GLY A 129 12.42 -0.70 -9.88
CA GLY A 129 13.13 -1.95 -9.58
C GLY A 129 13.51 -2.11 -8.11
N ARG A 130 12.78 -1.47 -7.17
CA ARG A 130 13.00 -1.60 -5.73
C ARG A 130 11.75 -2.14 -5.05
N CYS A 131 11.59 -3.45 -5.09
CA CYS A 131 10.49 -4.17 -4.46
C CYS A 131 10.80 -4.42 -2.98
N THR A 132 10.83 -3.35 -2.18
CA THR A 132 11.14 -3.45 -0.75
C THR A 132 9.94 -3.90 0.07
N THR A 133 8.74 -3.44 -0.29
CA THR A 133 7.48 -3.68 0.40
C THR A 133 6.70 -4.78 -0.28
N VAL A 134 6.65 -4.73 -1.62
CA VAL A 134 5.92 -5.67 -2.47
C VAL A 134 6.81 -6.80 -2.96
N LYS A 135 6.22 -7.94 -3.31
CA LYS A 135 6.89 -8.97 -4.10
C LYS A 135 7.21 -8.43 -5.50
N PRO A 136 8.31 -8.86 -6.14
CA PRO A 136 8.51 -8.59 -7.56
C PRO A 136 7.32 -9.06 -8.39
N LEU A 137 6.86 -8.21 -9.32
CA LEU A 137 5.76 -8.57 -10.22
C LEU A 137 6.19 -9.71 -11.16
N PRO A 138 5.50 -10.87 -11.12
CA PRO A 138 5.77 -11.97 -12.03
C PRO A 138 5.70 -11.53 -13.49
N VAL A 139 6.59 -12.07 -14.34
CA VAL A 139 6.68 -11.68 -15.76
C VAL A 139 5.34 -11.82 -16.50
N HIS A 140 4.61 -12.92 -16.26
CA HIS A 140 3.31 -13.15 -16.86
C HIS A 140 2.24 -12.11 -16.47
N LEU A 141 2.44 -11.40 -15.36
CA LEU A 141 1.55 -10.31 -14.92
C LEU A 141 1.93 -8.95 -15.49
N GLN A 142 3.17 -8.76 -15.97
CA GLN A 142 3.64 -7.44 -16.41
C GLN A 142 2.81 -6.90 -17.59
N ALA A 143 2.37 -7.77 -18.51
CA ALA A 143 1.53 -7.40 -19.64
C ALA A 143 0.19 -6.78 -19.23
N PHE A 144 -0.34 -7.16 -18.06
CA PHE A 144 -1.60 -6.62 -17.53
C PHE A 144 -1.42 -5.30 -16.77
N PHE A 145 -0.18 -4.97 -16.38
CA PHE A 145 0.11 -3.81 -15.53
C PHE A 145 1.26 -2.94 -16.09
N PRO A 146 1.06 -2.25 -17.23
CA PRO A 146 2.10 -1.43 -17.87
C PRO A 146 2.71 -0.37 -16.94
N GLN A 147 1.95 0.14 -15.97
CA GLN A 147 2.39 1.14 -15.00
C GLN A 147 3.47 0.64 -14.03
N HIS A 148 3.66 -0.67 -13.90
CA HIS A 148 4.70 -1.30 -13.06
C HIS A 148 5.98 -1.57 -13.83
N ILE A 149 5.95 -1.51 -15.16
CA ILE A 149 7.09 -1.82 -15.99
C ILE A 149 8.08 -0.65 -15.93
N ARG A 150 9.36 -0.98 -15.72
CA ARG A 150 10.46 -0.03 -15.90
C ARG A 150 10.60 0.27 -17.38
N LEU A 151 10.02 1.37 -17.85
CA LEU A 151 10.28 1.85 -19.20
C LEU A 151 11.75 2.28 -19.30
N ALA A 152 12.47 1.68 -20.25
CA ALA A 152 13.83 2.08 -20.60
C ALA A 152 13.87 3.41 -21.37
N LEU A 153 12.73 3.90 -21.84
CA LEU A 153 12.63 5.13 -22.61
C LEU A 153 12.24 6.32 -21.71
N PRO A 154 12.90 7.48 -21.85
CA PRO A 154 12.46 8.71 -21.22
C PRO A 154 11.05 9.05 -21.70
N GLU A 155 10.22 9.58 -20.81
CA GLU A 155 8.89 10.05 -21.20
C GLU A 155 9.02 11.17 -22.25
N PRO A 156 8.17 11.19 -23.28
CA PRO A 156 8.03 12.38 -24.10
C PRO A 156 7.66 13.56 -23.19
N LYS A 157 8.39 14.67 -23.38
CA LYS A 157 8.16 15.94 -22.68
C LYS A 157 6.76 16.47 -22.96
#